data_AF-A0A951X152-F1
#
_entry.id   AF-A0A951X152-F1
#
_cell.length_a   1.000
_cell.length_b   1.000
_cell.length_c   1.000
_cell.angle_alpha   90.00
_cell.angle_beta   90.00
_cell.angle_gamma   90.00
#
_symmetry.space_group_name_H-M   'P 1'
#
loop_
_entity.id
_entity.type
_entity.pdbx_description
1 polymer ?
#
loop_
_entity_poly.entity_id
_entity_poly.type
_entity_poly.pdbx_seq_one_letter_code
_entity_poly.pdbx_strand_id
1 'polypeptide(L)'
;RLNGIVSGSTSGALIMDFIPQGQEFREGELVLSSGLGGKFPKGLVIGTIESIESLPNAVFQKASVRPSVDFGSLELVMVITNFEPNATLTEILTNPAAVQEALEENTAPPAEGTGQPQESNP
;
A
#
# COMPACT_ATOMS: atom_id res chain seq x y z
N ARG A 1 -7.75 -4.90 -14.81
CA ARG A 1 -6.95 -4.82 -13.56
C ARG A 1 -7.36 -5.98 -12.69
N LEU A 2 -6.39 -6.77 -12.28
CA LEU A 2 -6.56 -7.96 -11.46
C LEU A 2 -6.30 -7.59 -10.00
N ASN A 3 -7.13 -8.11 -9.10
CA ASN A 3 -7.01 -7.84 -7.66
C ASN A 3 -6.77 -9.15 -6.91
N GLY A 4 -6.05 -9.03 -5.80
CA GLY A 4 -5.74 -10.12 -4.88
C GLY A 4 -5.19 -9.55 -3.57
N ILE A 5 -4.80 -10.43 -2.66
CA ILE A 5 -4.19 -10.05 -1.39
C ILE A 5 -2.73 -10.48 -1.41
N VAL A 6 -1.82 -9.53 -1.19
CA VAL A 6 -0.39 -9.81 -1.06
C VAL A 6 -0.06 -10.02 0.42
N SER A 7 0.62 -11.13 0.72
CA SER A 7 1.16 -11.43 2.04
C SER A 7 2.65 -11.78 1.95
N GLY A 8 3.39 -11.46 3.02
CA GLY A 8 4.77 -11.88 3.17
C GLY A 8 4.86 -13.28 3.79
N SER A 9 5.93 -13.99 3.48
CA SER A 9 6.29 -15.28 4.08
C SER A 9 7.54 -15.16 4.94
N THR A 10 7.81 -16.19 5.75
CA THR A 10 9.03 -16.25 6.59
C THR A 10 10.32 -16.34 5.79
N SER A 11 10.27 -16.74 4.52
CA SER A 11 11.43 -16.75 3.62
C SER A 11 11.70 -15.40 2.95
N GLY A 12 10.87 -14.37 3.20
CA GLY A 12 10.97 -13.07 2.54
C GLY A 12 10.32 -13.02 1.15
N ALA A 13 9.76 -14.13 0.67
CA ALA A 13 8.96 -14.15 -0.55
C ALA A 13 7.58 -13.51 -0.31
N LEU A 14 7.03 -12.87 -1.35
CA LEU A 14 5.67 -12.36 -1.35
C LEU A 14 4.76 -13.31 -2.13
N ILE A 15 3.56 -13.54 -1.62
CA ILE A 15 2.55 -14.36 -2.25
C ILE A 15 1.32 -13.50 -2.50
N MET A 16 0.85 -13.47 -3.74
CA MET A 16 -0.44 -12.88 -4.10
C MET A 16 -1.48 -13.99 -4.19
N ASP A 17 -2.45 -13.96 -3.29
CA ASP A 17 -3.53 -14.96 -3.15
C ASP A 17 -4.89 -14.37 -3.55
N PHE A 18 -5.91 -15.22 -3.60
CA PHE A 18 -7.30 -14.90 -3.94
C PHE A 18 -7.47 -14.32 -5.35
N ILE A 19 -6.62 -14.70 -6.29
CA ILE A 19 -6.80 -14.34 -7.69
C ILE A 19 -7.86 -15.29 -8.27
N PRO A 20 -9.00 -14.81 -8.80
CA PRO A 20 -10.01 -15.69 -9.36
C PRO A 20 -9.44 -16.57 -10.47
N GLN A 21 -9.86 -17.84 -10.52
CA GLN A 21 -9.58 -18.70 -11.67
C GLN A 21 -10.11 -18.09 -12.98
N GLY A 22 -9.41 -18.37 -14.08
CA GLY A 22 -9.77 -17.87 -15.42
C GLY A 22 -9.34 -16.43 -15.70
N GLN A 23 -8.79 -15.72 -14.71
CA GLN A 23 -8.13 -14.45 -14.95
C GLN A 23 -6.74 -14.68 -15.54
N GLU A 24 -6.43 -14.02 -16.66
CA GLU A 24 -5.13 -14.14 -17.32
C GLU A 24 -4.17 -13.05 -16.84
N PHE A 25 -2.97 -13.47 -16.45
CA PHE A 25 -1.82 -12.62 -16.15
C PHE A 25 -0.53 -13.42 -16.38
N ARG A 26 0.60 -12.73 -16.43
CA ARG A 26 1.88 -13.34 -16.85
C ARG A 26 3.00 -13.04 -15.88
N GLU A 27 4.00 -13.91 -15.89
CA GLU A 27 5.30 -13.63 -15.29
C GLU A 27 5.89 -12.35 -15.90
N GLY A 28 6.52 -11.53 -15.07
CA GLY A 28 7.03 -10.22 -15.46
C GLY A 28 6.02 -9.07 -15.32
N GLU A 29 4.75 -9.32 -15.00
CA GLU A 29 3.78 -8.25 -14.75
C GLU A 29 3.98 -7.55 -13.40
N LEU A 30 3.71 -6.25 -13.36
CA LEU A 30 3.83 -5.43 -12.16
C LEU A 30 2.65 -5.63 -11.21
N VAL A 31 2.96 -5.70 -9.92
CA VAL A 31 2.00 -5.73 -8.82
C VAL A 31 2.01 -4.37 -8.12
N LEU A 32 0.85 -3.74 -8.04
CA LEU A 32 0.66 -2.41 -7.45
C LEU A 32 -0.34 -2.45 -6.29
N SER A 33 -0.20 -1.54 -5.33
CA SER A 33 -1.23 -1.32 -4.31
C SER A 33 -2.54 -0.86 -4.97
N SER A 34 -3.65 -1.48 -4.60
CA SER A 34 -4.96 -1.16 -5.20
C SER A 34 -5.63 0.07 -4.58
N GLY A 35 -5.25 0.43 -3.34
CA GLY A 35 -5.98 1.39 -2.51
C GLY A 35 -7.28 0.84 -1.91
N LEU A 36 -7.61 -0.44 -2.14
CA LEU A 36 -8.83 -1.05 -1.65
C LEU A 36 -8.86 -1.07 -0.11
N GLY A 37 -9.97 -0.63 0.46
CA GLY A 37 -10.14 -0.50 1.92
C GLY A 37 -9.54 0.77 2.52
N GLY A 38 -8.94 1.65 1.69
CA GLY A 38 -8.55 3.01 2.06
C GLY A 38 -7.38 3.13 3.03
N LYS A 39 -6.65 2.03 3.30
CA LYS A 39 -5.51 2.03 4.23
C LYS A 39 -4.16 2.34 3.59
N PHE A 40 -4.07 2.23 2.27
CA PHE A 40 -2.85 2.50 1.52
C PHE A 40 -3.15 3.38 0.31
N PRO A 41 -2.22 4.25 -0.12
CA PRO A 41 -2.31 4.92 -1.41
C PRO A 41 -2.40 3.88 -2.54
N LYS A 42 -3.12 4.20 -3.60
CA LYS A 42 -3.15 3.37 -4.82
C LYS A 42 -1.90 3.61 -5.68
N GLY A 43 -1.44 2.57 -6.37
CA GLY A 43 -0.40 2.67 -7.39
C GLY A 43 1.05 2.56 -6.89
N LEU A 44 1.27 2.20 -5.62
CA LEU A 44 2.62 1.93 -5.10
C LEU A 44 3.12 0.59 -5.63
N VAL A 45 4.37 0.55 -6.10
CA VAL A 45 4.98 -0.67 -6.62
C VAL A 45 5.28 -1.62 -5.48
N ILE A 46 4.76 -2.85 -5.58
CA ILE A 46 5.04 -3.93 -4.64
C ILE A 46 6.16 -4.83 -5.20
N GLY A 47 6.01 -5.25 -6.45
CA GLY A 47 6.81 -6.34 -6.98
C GLY A 47 6.46 -6.69 -8.42
N THR A 48 7.04 -7.79 -8.88
CA THR A 48 6.78 -8.37 -10.20
C THR A 48 6.38 -9.84 -10.05
N ILE A 49 5.42 -10.32 -10.84
CA ILE A 49 5.03 -11.73 -10.86
C ILE A 49 6.24 -12.59 -11.27
N GLU A 50 6.64 -13.51 -10.40
CA GLU A 50 7.77 -14.42 -10.61
C GLU A 50 7.31 -15.79 -11.09
N SER A 51 6.19 -16.30 -10.56
CA SER A 51 5.59 -17.56 -10.98
C SER A 51 4.10 -17.59 -10.68
N ILE A 52 3.37 -18.43 -11.42
CA ILE A 52 1.92 -18.58 -11.29
C ILE A 52 1.61 -20.02 -10.89
N GLU A 53 0.85 -20.17 -9.81
CA GLU A 53 0.37 -21.46 -9.32
C GLU A 53 -1.15 -21.53 -9.52
N SER A 54 -1.58 -22.41 -10.42
CA SER A 54 -2.99 -22.67 -10.69
C SER A 54 -3.28 -24.17 -10.64
N LEU A 55 -4.30 -24.54 -9.88
CA LEU A 55 -4.73 -25.93 -9.70
C LEU A 55 -6.08 -26.16 -10.42
N PRO A 56 -6.24 -27.25 -11.20
CA PRO A 56 -7.42 -27.46 -12.05
C PRO A 56 -8.79 -27.43 -11.35
N ASN A 57 -8.83 -27.63 -10.03
CA ASN A 57 -10.06 -27.68 -9.23
C ASN A 57 -10.12 -26.60 -8.13
N ALA A 58 -9.17 -25.66 -8.11
CA ALA A 58 -9.22 -24.55 -7.15
C ALA A 58 -10.19 -23.46 -7.64
N VAL A 59 -10.74 -22.66 -6.73
CA VAL A 59 -11.56 -21.48 -7.09
C VAL A 59 -10.68 -20.25 -7.33
N PHE A 60 -9.49 -20.25 -6.71
CA PHE A 60 -8.49 -19.21 -6.83
C PHE A 60 -7.17 -19.79 -7.33
N GLN A 61 -6.36 -18.95 -7.96
CA GLN A 61 -4.97 -19.17 -8.28
C GLN A 61 -4.11 -18.21 -7.46
N LYS A 62 -2.81 -18.50 -7.39
CA LYS A 62 -1.84 -17.71 -6.64
C LYS A 62 -0.67 -17.33 -7.53
N ALA A 63 0.08 -16.33 -7.10
CA ALA A 63 1.32 -15.96 -7.73
C ALA A 63 2.43 -15.73 -6.70
N SER A 64 3.63 -16.21 -6.99
CA SER A 64 4.84 -15.72 -6.32
C SER A 64 5.17 -14.34 -6.87
N VAL A 65 5.47 -13.41 -5.98
CA VAL A 65 5.83 -12.03 -6.33
C VAL A 65 7.23 -11.76 -5.83
N ARG A 66 8.11 -11.39 -6.76
CA ARG A 66 9.43 -10.87 -6.41
C ARG A 66 9.29 -9.43 -5.92
N PRO A 67 9.72 -9.09 -4.70
CA PRO A 67 9.73 -7.70 -4.23
C PRO A 67 10.53 -6.81 -5.18
N SER A 68 10.07 -5.56 -5.38
CA SER A 68 10.82 -4.57 -6.16
C SER A 68 11.97 -3.94 -5.38
N VAL A 69 12.02 -4.17 -4.06
CA VAL A 69 12.97 -3.58 -3.14
C VAL A 69 13.77 -4.70 -2.48
N ASP A 70 15.08 -4.52 -2.39
CA ASP A 70 15.94 -5.32 -1.53
C ASP A 70 15.87 -4.79 -0.10
N PHE A 71 15.16 -5.52 0.77
CA PHE A 71 14.99 -5.14 2.17
C PHE A 71 16.29 -5.25 3.00
N GLY A 72 17.34 -5.87 2.47
CA GLY A 72 18.65 -5.98 3.12
C GLY A 72 19.54 -4.73 2.99
N SER A 73 19.20 -3.80 2.08
CA SER A 73 20.08 -2.67 1.70
C SER A 73 19.38 -1.31 1.73
N LEU A 74 18.46 -1.10 2.69
CA LEU A 74 17.71 0.14 2.82
C LEU A 74 18.56 1.27 3.44
N GLU A 75 18.70 2.38 2.72
CA GLU A 75 19.35 3.61 3.24
C GLU A 75 18.34 4.71 3.59
N LEU A 76 17.32 4.89 2.75
CA LEU A 76 16.29 5.92 2.90
C LEU A 76 14.90 5.30 2.71
N VAL A 77 13.97 5.66 3.59
CA VAL A 77 12.58 5.23 3.52
C VAL A 77 11.65 6.45 3.52
N MET A 78 10.53 6.32 2.79
CA MET A 78 9.48 7.33 2.76
C MET A 78 8.24 6.79 3.50
N VAL A 79 7.78 7.54 4.49
CA VAL A 79 6.54 7.23 5.22
C VAL A 79 5.44 8.12 4.68
N ILE A 80 4.37 7.51 4.17
CA ILE A 80 3.18 8.22 3.69
C ILE A 80 2.12 8.10 4.78
N THR A 81 1.83 9.21 5.46
CA THR A 81 0.88 9.27 6.59
C THR A 81 -0.48 9.84 6.20
N ASN A 82 -0.54 10.67 5.15
CA ASN A 82 -1.77 11.27 4.65
C ASN A 82 -1.87 11.08 3.13
N PHE A 83 -3.02 10.61 2.66
CA PHE A 83 -3.32 10.42 1.25
C PHE A 83 -4.84 10.33 1.07
N GLU A 84 -5.31 10.77 -0.10
CA GLU A 84 -6.72 10.65 -0.46
C GLU A 84 -7.01 9.27 -1.10
N PRO A 85 -7.75 8.37 -0.43
CA PRO A 85 -7.93 6.99 -0.89
C PRO A 85 -8.66 6.89 -2.24
N ASN A 86 -9.58 7.82 -2.48
CA ASN A 86 -10.47 7.80 -3.64
C ASN A 86 -10.19 8.90 -4.66
N ALA A 87 -9.19 9.77 -4.43
CA ALA A 87 -8.91 10.88 -5.32
C ALA A 87 -8.67 10.38 -6.74
N THR A 88 -9.61 10.64 -7.62
CA THR A 88 -9.45 10.36 -9.05
C THR A 88 -8.61 11.50 -9.62
N LEU A 89 -7.68 11.21 -10.55
CA LEU A 89 -6.89 12.27 -11.18
C LEU A 89 -7.79 13.37 -11.77
N THR A 90 -8.98 13.00 -12.25
CA THR A 90 -10.02 13.93 -12.66
C THR A 90 -10.42 14.90 -11.55
N GLU A 91 -10.70 14.43 -10.34
CA GLU A 91 -11.15 15.26 -9.20
C GLU A 91 -10.07 16.24 -8.74
N ILE A 92 -8.80 15.81 -8.73
CA ILE A 92 -7.66 16.67 -8.38
C ILE A 92 -7.50 17.82 -9.41
N LEU A 93 -7.75 17.53 -10.69
CA LEU A 93 -7.63 18.51 -11.77
C LEU A 93 -8.87 19.40 -11.92
N THR A 94 -10.04 18.97 -11.44
CA THR A 94 -11.29 19.74 -11.54
C THR A 94 -11.69 20.47 -10.26
N ASN A 95 -11.03 20.22 -9.13
CA ASN A 95 -11.25 20.96 -7.88
C ASN A 95 -9.95 21.65 -7.40
N PRO A 96 -9.76 22.95 -7.71
CA PRO A 96 -8.58 23.70 -7.29
C PRO A 96 -8.43 23.84 -5.75
N ALA A 97 -9.53 23.71 -4.99
CA ALA A 97 -9.50 23.84 -3.53
C ALA A 97 -8.85 22.62 -2.84
N ALA A 98 -8.97 21.42 -3.42
CA ALA A 98 -8.37 20.20 -2.87
C ALA A 98 -6.82 20.27 -2.87
N VAL A 99 -6.23 21.02 -3.81
CA VAL A 99 -4.78 21.26 -3.88
C VAL A 99 -4.33 22.23 -2.77
N GLN A 100 -5.20 23.15 -2.35
CA GLN A 100 -4.93 24.15 -1.32
C GLN A 100 -5.04 23.55 0.09
N GLU A 101 -6.07 22.73 0.35
CA GLU A 101 -6.27 22.07 1.65
C GLU A 101 -5.16 21.04 1.97
N ALA A 102 -4.72 20.27 0.97
CA ALA A 102 -3.64 19.28 1.15
C ALA A 102 -2.27 19.89 1.51
N LEU A 103 -2.05 21.18 1.21
CA LEU A 103 -0.82 21.90 1.55
C LEU A 103 -0.87 22.53 2.95
N GLU A 104 -2.06 22.75 3.51
CA GLU A 104 -2.23 23.44 4.80
C GLU A 104 -2.17 22.46 6.01
N GLU A 105 -2.60 21.21 5.84
CA GLU A 105 -2.63 20.22 6.94
C GLU A 105 -1.24 19.77 7.42
N ASN A 106 -0.19 19.93 6.61
CA ASN A 106 1.19 19.56 6.95
C ASN A 106 1.97 20.64 7.73
N THR A 107 1.27 21.64 8.30
CA THR A 107 1.89 22.74 9.08
C THR A 107 1.64 22.67 10.58
N ALA A 108 0.90 21.67 11.08
CA ALA A 108 0.72 21.51 12.51
C ALA A 108 2.05 21.08 13.18
N PRO A 109 2.65 21.91 14.06
CA PRO A 109 3.87 21.52 14.76
C PRO A 109 3.60 20.35 15.71
N PRO A 110 4.59 19.49 15.98
CA PRO A 110 4.45 18.43 16.97
C PRO A 110 4.07 19.06 18.32
N ALA A 111 2.95 18.61 18.90
CA ALA A 111 2.47 19.08 20.19
C ALA A 111 3.62 19.03 21.21
N GLU A 112 4.02 20.20 21.70
CA GLU A 112 5.03 20.33 22.74
C GLU A 112 4.55 19.56 23.98
N GLY A 113 5.32 18.55 24.37
CA GLY A 113 5.20 17.91 25.66
C GLY A 113 5.55 18.91 26.76
N THR A 114 4.57 19.59 27.33
CA THR A 114 4.72 20.25 28.63
C THR A 114 4.23 19.29 29.71
N GLY A 115 5.17 18.56 30.29
CA GLY A 115 4.95 17.99 31.61
C GLY A 115 4.73 19.10 32.64
N GLN A 116 3.79 18.89 33.55
CA GLN A 116 3.85 19.47 34.89
C GLN A 116 3.30 18.45 35.89
N PRO A 117 4.03 18.16 36.99
CA PRO A 117 3.57 17.27 38.04
C PRO A 117 2.64 18.04 38.99
N GLN A 118 1.49 17.48 39.35
CA GLN A 118 0.74 17.94 40.52
C GLN A 118 0.30 16.75 41.38
N GLU A 119 1.15 16.53 42.38
CA GLU A 119 0.88 15.94 43.68
C GLU A 119 -0.22 16.73 44.40
N SER A 120 -1.27 16.05 44.87
CA SER A 120 -1.87 16.30 46.20
C SER A 120 -2.98 15.30 46.48
N ASN A 121 -2.68 14.40 47.43
CA ASN A 121 -3.63 13.57 48.16
C ASN A 121 -4.44 14.45 49.15
N PRO A 122 -5.69 14.08 49.44
CA PRO A 122 -6.04 13.87 50.85
C PRO A 122 -6.58 12.46 51.14
#